data_AF-A0A9W8DZN1-F1
#
_entry.id   AF-A0A9W8DZN1-F1
#
_cell.length_a   1.000
_cell.length_b   1.000
_cell.length_c   1.000
_cell.angle_alpha   90.00
_cell.angle_beta   90.00
_cell.angle_gamma   90.00
#
_symmetry.space_group_name_H-M   'P 1'
#
loop_
_entity.id
_entity.type
_entity.pdbx_description
1 polymer ?
#
loop_
_entity_poly.entity_id
_entity_poly.type
_entity_poly.pdbx_seq_one_letter_code
_entity_poly.pdbx_strand_id
1 'polypeptide(L)'
;MRTTTLNKPTLRTWVQQLQEIKLGSHVSRYPCSFPRIVIPQQHWYTSGPQVRGRPLRALGIETSCDDTAAAVVDSEGRILSEAIRGQQQTHEPSGGIVPILALRKHIENTPFVVQEAMAKSGLLPHEIDVVAVTRGPGISSSLSVGFNAGKTLAAVLGKPLVGVHHMEAHTLTARLCYLGTIPFPFLTLLISGGHTLLLVAHAVNHYTQLGTTRDDSVGDAFDKVARALQLPWKTGRGGGP
;
A
#
# COMPACT_ATOMS: atom_id res chain seq x y z
N MET A 1 41.98 -29.27 -19.68
CA MET A 1 41.98 -28.44 -20.90
C MET A 1 40.55 -28.37 -21.43
N ARG A 2 40.00 -27.15 -21.51
CA ARG A 2 38.84 -26.67 -22.31
C ARG A 2 37.43 -27.26 -22.11
N THR A 3 36.64 -26.43 -21.41
CA THR A 3 35.25 -26.01 -21.65
C THR A 3 34.67 -26.20 -23.07
N THR A 4 33.38 -26.56 -23.13
CA THR A 4 32.43 -25.99 -24.10
C THR A 4 31.02 -25.92 -23.49
N THR A 5 30.56 -24.70 -23.30
CA THR A 5 29.20 -24.25 -23.01
C THR A 5 28.29 -24.39 -24.24
N LEU A 6 27.04 -24.83 -24.06
CA LEU A 6 25.98 -24.64 -25.06
C LEU A 6 24.73 -24.02 -24.42
N ASN A 7 24.67 -22.70 -24.60
CA ASN A 7 23.53 -21.79 -24.73
C ASN A 7 22.19 -22.13 -24.07
N LYS A 8 21.89 -21.43 -22.97
CA LYS A 8 20.52 -21.12 -22.54
C LYS A 8 20.06 -19.82 -23.24
N PRO A 9 18.80 -19.71 -23.69
CA PRO A 9 18.32 -18.55 -24.41
C PRO A 9 18.38 -17.29 -23.53
N THR A 10 18.92 -16.21 -24.07
CA THR A 10 19.06 -14.92 -23.38
C THR A 10 17.77 -14.10 -23.42
N LEU A 11 17.53 -13.31 -22.37
CA LEU A 11 16.39 -12.39 -22.15
C LEU A 11 15.97 -11.49 -23.33
N ARG A 12 16.77 -11.39 -24.40
CA ARG A 12 16.38 -10.65 -25.61
C ARG A 12 15.24 -11.32 -26.38
N THR A 13 15.13 -12.65 -26.36
CA THR A 13 14.04 -13.35 -27.09
C THR A 13 12.66 -13.11 -26.46
N TRP A 14 12.58 -12.86 -25.15
CA TRP A 14 11.32 -12.55 -24.47
C TRP A 14 10.83 -11.11 -24.71
N VAL A 15 11.75 -10.15 -24.89
CA VAL A 15 11.39 -8.76 -25.16
C VAL A 15 10.85 -8.59 -26.58
N GLN A 16 11.35 -9.38 -27.54
CA GLN A 16 10.87 -9.34 -28.93
C GLN A 16 9.45 -9.92 -29.08
N GLN A 17 9.10 -10.93 -28.30
CA GLN A 17 7.77 -11.57 -28.34
C GLN A 17 6.65 -10.72 -27.68
N LEU A 18 7.01 -9.71 -26.89
CA LEU A 18 6.07 -8.73 -26.32
C LEU A 18 5.84 -7.51 -27.20
N GLN A 19 6.65 -7.30 -28.24
CA GLN A 19 6.51 -6.16 -29.16
C GLN A 19 5.58 -6.43 -30.36
N GLU A 20 5.24 -7.69 -30.65
CA GLU A 20 4.37 -8.03 -31.79
C GLU A 20 2.86 -8.03 -31.48
N ILE A 21 2.44 -7.81 -30.22
CA ILE A 21 1.01 -7.67 -29.89
C ILE A 21 0.63 -6.18 -29.84
N LYS A 22 0.69 -5.55 -31.01
CA LYS A 22 -0.02 -4.29 -31.30
C LYS A 22 -0.69 -4.44 -32.66
N LEU A 23 -1.99 -4.73 -32.68
CA LEU A 23 -2.98 -4.22 -33.65
C LEU A 23 -4.38 -4.79 -33.34
N GLY A 24 -5.40 -3.91 -33.37
CA GLY A 24 -6.83 -4.24 -33.24
C GLY A 24 -7.50 -3.59 -32.01
N SER A 25 -7.62 -2.26 -31.95
CA SER A 25 -8.78 -1.45 -32.39
C SER A 25 -10.01 -1.48 -31.46
N HIS A 26 -10.35 -0.29 -30.95
CA HIS A 26 -11.60 0.16 -30.31
C HIS A 26 -11.87 -0.23 -28.85
N VAL A 27 -11.31 0.57 -27.92
CA VAL A 27 -11.95 0.85 -26.63
C VAL A 27 -11.99 2.36 -26.42
N SER A 28 -13.20 2.87 -26.14
CA SER A 28 -13.56 4.27 -25.98
C SER A 28 -12.67 4.99 -24.96
N ARG A 29 -12.06 6.09 -25.39
CA ARG A 29 -11.23 6.97 -24.54
C ARG A 29 -12.14 7.96 -23.82
N TYR A 30 -12.37 7.75 -22.53
CA TYR A 30 -12.79 8.85 -21.65
C TYR A 30 -11.53 9.54 -21.08
N PRO A 31 -11.42 10.87 -21.16
CA PRO A 31 -10.23 11.59 -20.73
C PRO A 31 -10.26 11.77 -19.21
N CYS A 32 -9.73 10.80 -18.46
CA CYS A 32 -9.28 11.06 -17.10
C CYS A 32 -7.80 11.46 -17.19
N SER A 33 -7.55 12.72 -17.56
CA SER A 33 -6.22 13.31 -17.63
C SER A 33 -5.73 13.62 -16.21
N PHE A 34 -5.26 12.60 -15.50
CA PHE A 34 -4.25 12.83 -14.47
C PHE A 34 -2.99 13.31 -15.18
N PRO A 35 -2.33 14.40 -14.71
CA PRO A 35 -1.01 14.72 -15.22
C PRO A 35 -0.15 13.47 -15.03
N ARG A 36 0.35 12.93 -16.14
CA ARG A 36 1.47 11.99 -16.13
C ARG A 36 2.62 12.76 -15.49
N ILE A 37 2.73 12.70 -14.18
CA ILE A 37 4.03 12.85 -13.54
C ILE A 37 4.80 11.65 -14.07
N VAL A 38 5.53 11.90 -15.17
CA VAL A 38 6.62 11.04 -15.58
C VAL A 38 7.65 11.17 -14.47
N ILE A 39 7.43 10.42 -13.38
CA ILE A 39 8.50 10.10 -12.46
C ILE A 39 9.52 9.42 -13.38
N PRO A 40 10.73 9.96 -13.53
CA PRO A 40 11.76 9.29 -14.30
C PRO A 40 11.77 7.84 -13.84
N GLN A 41 11.76 6.89 -14.78
CA GLN A 41 12.08 5.50 -14.46
C GLN A 41 13.56 5.42 -14.07
N GLN A 42 13.95 6.10 -12.99
CA GLN A 42 15.05 5.64 -12.18
C GLN A 42 14.50 4.42 -11.47
N HIS A 43 14.85 3.29 -12.05
CA HIS A 43 14.73 1.95 -11.56
C HIS A 43 15.17 1.94 -10.09
N TRP A 44 14.24 2.22 -9.16
CA TRP A 44 14.50 2.08 -7.73
C TRP A 44 14.47 0.60 -7.31
N TYR A 45 13.99 -0.26 -8.21
CA TYR A 45 14.32 -1.67 -8.30
C TYR A 45 15.63 -1.88 -9.07
N THR A 46 16.75 -1.28 -8.65
CA THR A 46 18.03 -1.85 -9.05
C THR A 46 18.10 -3.22 -8.40
N SER A 47 18.15 -4.25 -9.24
CA SER A 47 18.59 -5.60 -8.92
C SER A 47 20.01 -5.53 -8.33
N GLY A 48 20.09 -5.14 -7.07
CA GLY A 48 21.27 -5.34 -6.24
C GLY A 48 21.42 -6.84 -5.97
N PRO A 49 22.66 -7.33 -5.79
CA PRO A 49 22.87 -8.73 -5.49
C PRO A 49 22.11 -9.10 -4.20
N GLN A 50 21.54 -10.31 -4.17
CA GLN A 50 20.91 -10.87 -2.98
C GLN A 50 22.03 -11.22 -1.98
N VAL A 51 22.57 -10.20 -1.28
CA VAL A 51 23.81 -10.30 -0.49
C VAL A 51 23.59 -10.85 0.93
N ARG A 52 22.34 -11.02 1.38
CA ARG A 52 22.09 -11.41 2.78
C ARG A 52 21.52 -12.80 2.86
N GLY A 53 22.13 -13.66 3.69
CA GLY A 53 21.61 -14.98 4.08
C GLY A 53 20.37 -14.91 4.98
N ARG A 54 19.62 -13.81 4.94
CA ARG A 54 18.37 -13.59 5.66
C ARG A 54 17.36 -12.84 4.79
N PRO A 55 16.04 -13.00 5.04
CA PRO A 55 15.00 -12.21 4.40
C PRO A 55 15.21 -10.70 4.57
N LEU A 56 14.80 -9.94 3.57
CA LEU A 56 14.75 -8.47 3.65
C LEU A 56 13.61 -8.06 4.58
N ARG A 57 13.80 -7.00 5.37
CA ARG A 57 12.81 -6.53 6.35
C ARG A 57 12.41 -5.09 6.04
N ALA A 58 11.11 -4.86 5.93
CA ALA A 58 10.51 -3.57 5.63
C ALA A 58 9.76 -3.03 6.84
N LEU A 59 10.00 -1.76 7.19
CA LEU A 59 9.14 -1.00 8.11
C LEU A 59 8.10 -0.24 7.29
N GLY A 60 6.83 -0.61 7.41
CA GLY A 60 5.68 0.06 6.78
C GLY A 60 5.05 1.11 7.69
N ILE A 61 4.62 2.25 7.12
CA ILE A 61 3.89 3.33 7.81
C ILE A 61 2.65 3.72 7.00
N GLU A 62 1.49 3.70 7.64
CA GLU A 62 0.18 3.99 7.04
C GLU A 62 -0.52 5.12 7.83
N THR A 63 -0.93 6.17 7.09
CA THR A 63 -1.52 7.43 7.64
C THR A 63 -2.51 8.07 6.64
N SER A 64 -3.10 7.30 5.73
CA SER A 64 -3.93 7.81 4.64
C SER A 64 -5.24 8.43 5.08
N CYS A 65 -5.85 7.94 6.17
CA CYS A 65 -7.16 8.37 6.63
C CYS A 65 -7.17 8.69 8.13
N ASP A 66 -7.82 7.86 8.94
CA ASP A 66 -8.04 8.03 10.39
C ASP A 66 -7.37 6.95 11.25
N ASP A 67 -6.69 5.97 10.65
CA ASP A 67 -5.85 5.01 11.38
C ASP A 67 -4.37 5.36 11.20
N THR A 68 -3.65 5.50 12.32
CA THR A 68 -2.18 5.59 12.31
C THR A 68 -1.61 4.20 12.57
N ALA A 69 -0.86 3.65 11.63
CA ALA A 69 -0.33 2.30 11.77
C ALA A 69 1.13 2.17 11.33
N ALA A 70 1.84 1.23 11.95
CA ALA A 70 3.16 0.79 11.53
C ALA A 70 3.29 -0.74 11.67
N ALA A 71 4.04 -1.36 10.77
CA ALA A 71 4.28 -2.80 10.79
C ALA A 71 5.68 -3.14 10.27
N VAL A 72 6.22 -4.26 10.73
CA VAL A 72 7.45 -4.84 10.18
C VAL A 72 7.11 -6.13 9.47
N VAL A 73 7.47 -6.23 8.19
CA VAL A 73 7.19 -7.40 7.34
C VAL A 73 8.48 -7.83 6.65
N ASP A 74 8.67 -9.13 6.46
CA ASP A 74 9.82 -9.65 5.70
C ASP A 74 9.48 -10.05 4.25
N SER A 75 10.52 -10.30 3.45
CA SER A 75 10.38 -10.69 2.04
C SER A 75 9.77 -12.07 1.81
N GLU A 76 9.60 -12.86 2.87
CA GLU A 76 8.89 -14.15 2.83
C GLU A 76 7.38 -13.97 3.09
N GLY A 77 6.95 -12.73 3.39
CA GLY A 77 5.56 -12.39 3.67
C GLY A 77 5.17 -12.56 5.14
N ARG A 78 6.14 -12.75 6.05
CA ARG A 78 5.84 -12.85 7.49
C ARG A 78 5.67 -11.45 8.09
N ILE A 79 4.57 -11.26 8.81
CA ILE A 79 4.33 -10.08 9.65
C ILE A 79 5.08 -10.31 10.97
N LEU A 80 6.18 -9.59 11.17
CA LEU A 80 7.01 -9.69 12.38
C LEU A 80 6.40 -8.90 13.54
N SER A 81 5.73 -7.78 13.23
CA SER A 81 5.01 -6.97 14.21
C SER A 81 4.05 -6.00 13.54
N GLU A 82 3.06 -5.53 14.31
CA GLU A 82 2.18 -4.43 13.95
C GLU A 82 1.75 -3.62 15.19
N ALA A 83 1.43 -2.35 14.94
CA ALA A 83 0.82 -1.44 15.90
C ALA A 83 -0.14 -0.51 15.16
N ILE A 84 -1.36 -0.38 15.69
CA ILE A 84 -2.43 0.42 15.10
C ILE A 84 -3.05 1.28 16.20
N ARG A 85 -3.23 2.57 15.91
CA ARG A 85 -3.97 3.51 16.75
C ARG A 85 -5.05 4.17 15.91
N GLY A 86 -6.28 3.68 16.09
CA GLY A 86 -7.44 4.27 15.45
C GLY A 86 -7.91 5.55 16.12
N GLN A 87 -8.55 6.42 15.34
CA GLN A 87 -8.99 7.74 15.79
C GLN A 87 -10.50 7.84 15.95
N GLN A 88 -11.21 6.71 16.01
CA GLN A 88 -12.66 6.69 15.97
C GLN A 88 -13.30 7.56 17.08
N GLN A 89 -12.88 7.42 18.34
CA GLN A 89 -13.39 8.27 19.43
C GLN A 89 -13.18 9.79 19.22
N THR A 90 -12.19 10.18 18.40
CA THR A 90 -11.94 11.59 18.07
C THR A 90 -12.93 12.16 17.05
N HIS A 91 -13.40 11.32 16.12
CA HIS A 91 -14.26 11.71 14.99
C HIS A 91 -15.74 11.47 15.27
N GLU A 92 -16.08 10.60 16.22
CA GLU A 92 -17.46 10.27 16.62
C GLU A 92 -18.34 11.51 16.86
N PRO A 93 -17.92 12.53 17.63
CA PRO A 93 -18.77 13.68 17.93
C PRO A 93 -19.08 14.54 16.71
N SER A 94 -18.24 14.46 15.66
CA SER A 94 -18.43 15.19 14.40
C SER A 94 -19.27 14.41 13.40
N GLY A 95 -19.60 13.14 13.71
CA GLY A 95 -20.17 12.21 12.74
C GLY A 95 -19.20 12.01 11.58
N GLY A 96 -18.01 11.50 11.81
CA GLY A 96 -17.10 11.14 10.72
C GLY A 96 -15.87 12.02 10.62
N ILE A 97 -15.05 11.69 9.63
CA ILE A 97 -13.62 12.02 9.65
C ILE A 97 -13.40 13.50 9.37
N VAL A 98 -12.86 14.21 10.37
CA VAL A 98 -12.47 15.62 10.27
C VAL A 98 -10.98 15.71 9.94
N PRO A 99 -10.58 16.20 8.74
CA PRO A 99 -9.19 16.14 8.29
C PRO A 99 -8.15 16.79 9.22
N ILE A 100 -8.51 17.91 9.88
CA ILE A 100 -7.59 18.59 10.80
C ILE A 100 -7.38 17.82 12.11
N LEU A 101 -8.42 17.13 12.60
CA LEU A 101 -8.30 16.26 13.77
C LEU A 101 -7.47 15.03 13.42
N ALA A 102 -7.70 14.47 12.23
CA ALA A 102 -6.93 13.32 11.76
C ALA A 102 -5.45 13.63 11.65
N LEU A 103 -5.11 14.78 11.05
CA LEU A 103 -3.74 15.29 10.97
C LEU A 103 -3.08 15.36 12.35
N ARG A 104 -3.72 15.99 13.34
CA ARG A 104 -3.17 16.13 14.70
C ARG A 104 -2.90 14.78 15.33
N LYS A 105 -3.85 13.84 15.20
CA LYS A 105 -3.68 12.50 15.74
C LYS A 105 -2.58 11.72 15.03
N HIS A 106 -2.38 11.87 13.73
CA HIS A 106 -1.22 11.27 13.06
C HIS A 106 0.11 11.82 13.58
N ILE A 107 0.21 13.14 13.81
CA ILE A 107 1.42 13.75 14.39
C ILE A 107 1.71 13.16 15.78
N GLU A 108 0.68 13.05 16.62
CA GLU A 108 0.78 12.47 17.96
C GLU A 108 1.15 10.98 17.91
N ASN A 109 0.45 10.18 17.09
CA ASN A 109 0.50 8.72 17.14
C ASN A 109 1.68 8.11 16.38
N THR A 110 2.16 8.75 15.30
CA THR A 110 3.16 8.14 14.39
C THR A 110 4.43 7.69 15.13
N PRO A 111 5.04 8.51 16.02
CA PRO A 111 6.21 8.07 16.78
C PRO A 111 5.94 6.85 17.65
N PHE A 112 4.76 6.80 18.30
CA PHE A 112 4.39 5.70 19.20
C PHE A 112 4.14 4.40 18.44
N VAL A 113 3.42 4.42 17.32
CA VAL A 113 3.17 3.18 16.56
C VAL A 113 4.45 2.62 15.94
N VAL A 114 5.36 3.49 15.48
CA VAL A 114 6.67 3.06 14.96
C VAL A 114 7.51 2.45 16.08
N GLN A 115 7.58 3.11 17.25
CA GLN A 115 8.31 2.59 18.41
C GLN A 115 7.76 1.25 18.87
N GLU A 116 6.43 1.12 18.96
CA GLU A 116 5.74 -0.09 19.38
C GLU A 116 5.95 -1.24 18.39
N ALA A 117 5.83 -0.98 17.08
CA ALA A 117 6.09 -1.98 16.05
C ALA A 117 7.54 -2.45 16.07
N MET A 118 8.52 -1.54 16.20
CA MET A 118 9.93 -1.91 16.32
C MET A 118 10.20 -2.72 17.59
N ALA A 119 9.66 -2.32 18.75
CA ALA A 119 9.81 -3.04 20.00
C ALA A 119 9.22 -4.47 19.93
N LYS A 120 7.99 -4.61 19.40
CA LYS A 120 7.33 -5.91 19.23
C LYS A 120 8.07 -6.83 18.24
N SER A 121 8.75 -6.27 17.23
CA SER A 121 9.52 -7.06 16.27
C SER A 121 10.78 -7.70 16.87
N GLY A 122 11.26 -7.18 18.01
CA GLY A 122 12.53 -7.58 18.61
C GLY A 122 13.77 -7.19 17.80
N LEU A 123 13.61 -6.38 16.75
CA LEU A 123 14.69 -5.96 15.86
C LEU A 123 15.35 -4.66 16.33
N LEU A 124 16.64 -4.56 16.05
CA LEU A 124 17.36 -3.31 16.14
C LEU A 124 17.10 -2.45 14.89
N PRO A 125 17.07 -1.11 15.00
CA PRO A 125 16.76 -0.23 13.87
C PRO A 125 17.63 -0.44 12.62
N HIS A 126 18.90 -0.82 12.79
CA HIS A 126 19.83 -1.05 11.67
C HIS A 126 19.54 -2.34 10.88
N GLU A 127 18.74 -3.25 11.44
CA GLU A 127 18.32 -4.50 10.81
C GLU A 127 17.20 -4.31 9.79
N ILE A 128 16.51 -3.16 9.80
CA ILE A 128 15.56 -2.76 8.76
C ILE A 128 16.33 -2.49 7.47
N ASP A 129 15.82 -3.01 6.36
CA ASP A 129 16.45 -2.88 5.04
C ASP A 129 15.78 -1.80 4.19
N VAL A 130 14.50 -1.50 4.44
CA VAL A 130 13.73 -0.50 3.69
C VAL A 130 12.62 0.12 4.57
N VAL A 131 12.36 1.41 4.37
CA VAL A 131 11.19 2.09 4.94
C VAL A 131 10.16 2.27 3.84
N ALA A 132 8.94 1.79 4.07
CA ALA A 132 7.82 1.88 3.16
C ALA A 132 6.73 2.79 3.76
N VAL A 133 6.17 3.68 2.96
CA VAL A 133 5.16 4.64 3.43
C VAL A 133 4.05 4.78 2.41
N THR A 134 2.82 4.85 2.88
CA THR A 134 1.68 5.15 2.01
C THR A 134 1.81 6.53 1.36
N ARG A 135 1.86 6.54 0.04
CA ARG A 135 1.93 7.76 -0.79
C ARG A 135 0.55 8.28 -1.16
N GLY A 136 -0.46 7.41 -1.16
CA GLY A 136 -1.85 7.72 -1.49
C GLY A 136 -2.54 6.58 -2.24
N PRO A 137 -3.83 6.71 -2.59
CA PRO A 137 -4.70 7.86 -2.27
C PRO A 137 -4.99 8.00 -0.77
N GLY A 138 -5.52 9.16 -0.37
CA GLY A 138 -5.83 9.48 1.02
C GLY A 138 -5.93 10.99 1.27
N ILE A 139 -6.18 11.37 2.52
CA ILE A 139 -6.22 12.76 2.97
C ILE A 139 -4.80 13.34 2.88
N SER A 140 -4.61 14.35 2.03
CA SER A 140 -3.28 14.91 1.73
C SER A 140 -2.51 15.39 2.97
N SER A 141 -3.21 15.98 3.95
CA SER A 141 -2.59 16.41 5.21
C SER A 141 -2.08 15.21 6.02
N SER A 142 -2.91 14.17 6.16
CA SER A 142 -2.55 12.94 6.88
C SER A 142 -1.37 12.21 6.23
N LEU A 143 -1.41 12.03 4.89
CA LEU A 143 -0.34 11.41 4.12
C LEU A 143 1.01 12.13 4.29
N SER A 144 0.98 13.47 4.42
CA SER A 144 2.19 14.26 4.60
C SER A 144 2.91 13.93 5.92
N VAL A 145 2.18 13.54 6.97
CA VAL A 145 2.77 13.14 8.26
C VAL A 145 3.57 11.86 8.11
N GLY A 146 2.94 10.79 7.59
CA GLY A 146 3.62 9.52 7.37
C GLY A 146 4.81 9.67 6.44
N PHE A 147 4.66 10.43 5.34
CA PHE A 147 5.73 10.64 4.37
C PHE A 147 6.93 11.36 4.96
N ASN A 148 6.71 12.38 5.79
CA ASN A 148 7.79 13.07 6.50
C ASN A 148 8.47 12.18 7.55
N ALA A 149 7.69 11.39 8.29
CA ALA A 149 8.22 10.43 9.25
C ALA A 149 9.11 9.38 8.57
N GLY A 150 8.62 8.77 7.49
CA GLY A 150 9.39 7.75 6.76
C GLY A 150 10.63 8.33 6.05
N LYS A 151 10.55 9.53 5.48
CA LYS A 151 11.74 10.24 4.97
C LYS A 151 12.80 10.43 6.05
N THR A 152 12.37 10.87 7.23
CA THR A 152 13.27 11.10 8.37
C THR A 152 13.92 9.80 8.82
N LEU A 153 13.13 8.73 8.99
CA LEU A 153 13.65 7.41 9.36
C LEU A 153 14.60 6.83 8.32
N ALA A 154 14.24 6.90 7.04
CA ALA A 154 15.09 6.46 5.94
C ALA A 154 16.43 7.21 5.92
N ALA A 155 16.40 8.53 6.09
CA ALA A 155 17.59 9.37 6.14
C ALA A 155 18.49 9.04 7.34
N VAL A 156 17.92 8.93 8.55
CA VAL A 156 18.66 8.63 9.78
C VAL A 156 19.26 7.23 9.76
N LEU A 157 18.53 6.25 9.23
CA LEU A 157 19.00 4.86 9.17
C LEU A 157 19.89 4.57 7.95
N GLY A 158 20.01 5.52 7.01
CA GLY A 158 20.70 5.31 5.74
C GLY A 158 20.06 4.21 4.89
N LYS A 159 18.71 4.14 4.88
CA LYS A 159 17.93 3.10 4.19
C LYS A 159 17.12 3.68 3.03
N PRO A 160 16.81 2.89 2.00
CA PRO A 160 15.89 3.30 0.95
C PRO A 160 14.48 3.59 1.50
N LEU A 161 13.82 4.55 0.87
CA LEU A 161 12.41 4.89 1.09
C LEU A 161 11.57 4.45 -0.12
N VAL A 162 10.46 3.76 0.13
CA VAL A 162 9.52 3.31 -0.90
C VAL A 162 8.14 3.92 -0.64
N GLY A 163 7.58 4.58 -1.65
CA GLY A 163 6.20 5.07 -1.62
C GLY A 163 5.24 3.98 -2.11
N VAL A 164 4.30 3.58 -1.26
CA VAL A 164 3.32 2.51 -1.53
C VAL A 164 1.98 3.11 -1.91
N HIS A 165 1.33 2.54 -2.93
CA HIS A 165 -0.03 2.91 -3.29
C HIS A 165 -1.03 2.18 -2.36
N HIS A 166 -1.89 2.92 -1.67
CA HIS A 166 -2.77 2.40 -0.62
C HIS A 166 -3.70 1.27 -1.15
N MET A 167 -4.34 1.47 -2.31
CA MET A 167 -5.21 0.44 -2.89
C MET A 167 -4.44 -0.76 -3.45
N GLU A 168 -3.17 -0.57 -3.82
CA GLU A 168 -2.31 -1.67 -4.25
C GLU A 168 -1.97 -2.56 -3.05
N ALA A 169 -1.62 -1.94 -1.91
CA ALA A 169 -1.40 -2.64 -0.66
C ALA A 169 -2.64 -3.47 -0.25
N HIS A 170 -3.83 -2.87 -0.29
CA HIS A 170 -5.08 -3.59 -0.02
C HIS A 170 -5.31 -4.78 -0.96
N THR A 171 -5.01 -4.63 -2.25
CA THR A 171 -5.13 -5.72 -3.23
C THR A 171 -4.19 -6.87 -2.89
N LEU A 172 -2.95 -6.55 -2.50
CA LEU A 172 -1.92 -7.54 -2.20
C LEU A 172 -2.11 -8.21 -0.83
N THR A 173 -2.92 -7.66 0.07
CA THR A 173 -3.28 -8.31 1.35
C THR A 173 -3.85 -9.71 1.14
N ALA A 174 -4.66 -9.93 0.10
CA ALA A 174 -5.17 -11.27 -0.22
C ALA A 174 -4.04 -12.30 -0.42
N ARG A 175 -2.95 -11.89 -1.08
CA ARG A 175 -1.77 -12.73 -1.26
C ARG A 175 -0.95 -12.88 0.02
N LEU A 176 -0.92 -11.86 0.88
CA LEU A 176 -0.24 -11.90 2.17
C LEU A 176 -0.93 -12.85 3.16
N CYS A 177 -2.27 -12.88 3.18
CA CYS A 177 -3.03 -13.78 4.06
C CYS A 177 -2.98 -15.25 3.59
N TYR A 178 -2.84 -15.46 2.28
CA TYR A 178 -2.82 -16.80 1.68
C TYR A 178 -1.55 -17.02 0.84
N LEU A 179 -0.39 -16.83 1.46
CA LEU A 179 0.92 -16.93 0.81
C LEU A 179 1.05 -18.22 -0.01
N GLY A 180 1.45 -18.07 -1.27
CA GLY A 180 1.66 -19.19 -2.20
C GLY A 180 0.40 -19.78 -2.84
N THR A 181 -0.81 -19.37 -2.43
CA THR A 181 -2.05 -19.98 -2.93
C THR A 181 -2.74 -19.17 -4.04
N ILE A 182 -2.60 -17.84 -4.04
CA ILE A 182 -3.24 -16.96 -5.02
C ILE A 182 -2.19 -16.48 -6.04
N PRO A 183 -2.07 -17.16 -7.20
CA PRO A 183 -1.19 -16.70 -8.27
C PRO A 183 -1.77 -15.47 -8.97
N PHE A 184 -0.92 -14.78 -9.75
CA PHE A 184 -1.42 -13.81 -10.72
C PHE A 184 -1.86 -14.56 -12.02
N PRO A 185 -2.81 -14.01 -12.80
CA PRO A 185 -3.67 -12.88 -12.44
C PRO A 185 -4.79 -13.30 -11.47
N PHE A 186 -5.30 -12.36 -10.67
CA PHE A 186 -6.48 -12.60 -9.83
C PHE A 186 -7.43 -11.40 -9.85
N LEU A 187 -8.73 -11.69 -9.68
CA LEU A 187 -9.78 -10.68 -9.56
C LEU A 187 -9.87 -10.22 -8.11
N THR A 188 -10.03 -8.91 -7.89
CA THR A 188 -10.15 -8.29 -6.57
C THR A 188 -11.33 -7.34 -6.54
N LEU A 189 -12.16 -7.49 -5.51
CA LEU A 189 -13.21 -6.55 -5.14
C LEU A 189 -12.75 -5.82 -3.86
N LEU A 190 -12.41 -4.54 -3.98
CA LEU A 190 -12.01 -3.70 -2.85
C LEU A 190 -13.22 -2.90 -2.38
N ILE A 191 -13.59 -3.07 -1.11
CA ILE A 191 -14.68 -2.36 -0.46
C ILE A 191 -14.14 -1.73 0.83
N SER A 192 -14.17 -0.41 0.91
CA SER A 192 -13.82 0.37 2.10
C SER A 192 -14.77 1.56 2.26
N GLY A 193 -14.58 2.36 3.31
CA GLY A 193 -15.32 3.62 3.51
C GLY A 193 -15.11 4.62 2.36
N GLY A 194 -13.95 4.62 1.71
CA GLY A 194 -13.65 5.56 0.62
C GLY A 194 -13.68 4.96 -0.78
N HIS A 195 -13.73 3.64 -0.93
CA HIS A 195 -13.51 2.99 -2.22
C HIS A 195 -14.42 1.79 -2.45
N THR A 196 -14.90 1.67 -3.68
CA THR A 196 -15.54 0.46 -4.20
C THR A 196 -14.97 0.22 -5.60
N LEU A 197 -14.10 -0.77 -5.74
CA LEU A 197 -13.32 -1.04 -6.95
C LEU A 197 -13.36 -2.52 -7.32
N LEU A 198 -13.57 -2.80 -8.60
CA LEU A 198 -13.38 -4.13 -9.19
C LEU A 198 -12.16 -4.09 -10.11
N LEU A 199 -11.15 -4.90 -9.78
CA LEU A 199 -9.82 -4.85 -10.39
C LEU A 199 -9.36 -6.26 -10.78
N VAL A 200 -8.62 -6.36 -11.89
CA VAL A 200 -7.78 -7.53 -12.19
C VAL A 200 -6.34 -7.16 -11.87
N ALA A 201 -5.74 -7.88 -10.93
CA ALA A 201 -4.31 -7.77 -10.63
C ALA A 201 -3.55 -8.73 -11.55
N HIS A 202 -2.80 -8.21 -12.52
CA HIS A 202 -1.99 -9.00 -13.44
C HIS A 202 -0.58 -9.27 -12.91
N ALA A 203 -0.02 -8.30 -12.19
CA ALA A 203 1.23 -8.39 -11.45
C ALA A 203 1.30 -7.23 -10.45
N VAL A 204 2.34 -7.19 -9.61
CA VAL A 204 2.68 -5.98 -8.85
C VAL A 204 2.90 -4.83 -9.83
N ASN A 205 2.40 -3.63 -9.51
CA ASN A 205 2.37 -2.46 -10.40
C ASN A 205 1.62 -2.65 -11.74
N HIS A 206 0.82 -3.73 -11.94
CA HIS A 206 0.04 -3.95 -13.17
C HIS A 206 -1.39 -4.40 -12.85
N TYR A 207 -2.31 -3.43 -12.90
CA TYR A 207 -3.71 -3.59 -12.54
C TYR A 207 -4.64 -3.04 -13.62
N THR A 208 -5.72 -3.74 -13.89
CA THR A 208 -6.80 -3.29 -14.78
C THR A 208 -8.05 -3.03 -13.96
N GLN A 209 -8.53 -1.78 -13.93
CA GLN A 209 -9.81 -1.45 -13.30
C GLN A 209 -10.96 -1.82 -14.24
N LEU A 210 -11.80 -2.75 -13.80
CA LEU A 210 -13.01 -3.17 -14.51
C LEU A 210 -14.21 -2.29 -14.14
N GLY A 211 -14.24 -1.77 -12.91
CA GLY A 211 -15.34 -0.95 -12.44
C GLY A 211 -15.03 -0.20 -11.15
N THR A 212 -15.77 0.88 -10.92
CA THR A 212 -15.79 1.65 -9.67
C THR A 212 -17.18 2.24 -9.45
N THR A 213 -17.45 2.71 -8.23
CA THR A 213 -18.67 3.49 -7.96
C THR A 213 -18.66 4.81 -8.72
N ARG A 214 -19.85 5.34 -9.02
CA ARG A 214 -20.02 6.67 -9.66
C ARG A 214 -20.27 7.78 -8.64
N ASP A 215 -20.65 7.40 -7.43
CA ASP A 215 -21.09 8.28 -6.35
C ASP A 215 -20.49 7.79 -5.02
N ASP A 216 -21.31 7.24 -4.13
CA ASP A 216 -20.91 6.80 -2.81
C ASP A 216 -20.22 5.44 -2.92
N SER A 217 -19.16 5.27 -2.13
CA SER A 217 -18.64 3.93 -1.88
C SER A 217 -19.68 3.14 -1.09
N VAL A 218 -19.61 1.81 -1.14
CA VAL A 218 -20.47 0.97 -0.30
C VAL A 218 -20.29 1.33 1.18
N GLY A 219 -19.05 1.51 1.65
CA GLY A 219 -18.81 1.85 3.05
C GLY A 219 -19.42 3.21 3.44
N ASP A 220 -19.26 4.24 2.60
CA ASP A 220 -19.85 5.56 2.86
C ASP A 220 -21.39 5.54 2.85
N ALA A 221 -21.99 4.75 1.95
CA ALA A 221 -23.43 4.55 1.94
C ALA A 221 -23.94 3.89 3.24
N PHE A 222 -23.22 2.89 3.76
CA PHE A 222 -23.52 2.29 5.06
C PHE A 222 -23.41 3.34 6.19
N ASP A 223 -22.34 4.12 6.22
CA ASP A 223 -22.09 5.13 7.25
C ASP A 223 -23.18 6.23 7.26
N LYS A 224 -23.64 6.65 6.09
CA LYS A 224 -24.73 7.62 5.92
C LYS A 224 -26.07 7.08 6.39
N VAL A 225 -26.41 5.84 6.02
CA VAL A 225 -27.66 5.19 6.45
C VAL A 225 -27.65 4.97 7.95
N ALA A 226 -26.54 4.49 8.52
CA ALA A 226 -26.41 4.27 9.95
C ALA A 226 -26.59 5.57 10.74
N ARG A 227 -26.03 6.68 10.24
CA ARG A 227 -26.26 8.02 10.82
C ARG A 227 -27.71 8.49 10.71
N ALA A 228 -28.35 8.28 9.55
CA ALA A 228 -29.76 8.64 9.37
C ALA A 228 -30.67 7.86 10.34
N LEU A 229 -30.30 6.62 10.65
CA LEU A 229 -30.96 5.76 11.64
C LEU A 229 -30.50 6.00 13.08
N GLN A 230 -29.59 6.95 13.32
CA GLN A 230 -29.01 7.27 14.63
C GLN A 230 -28.39 6.05 15.33
N LEU A 231 -27.75 5.17 14.56
CA LEU A 231 -27.01 4.04 15.11
C LEU A 231 -25.71 4.53 15.77
N PRO A 232 -25.35 4.00 16.95
CA PRO A 232 -24.11 4.37 17.63
C PRO A 232 -22.89 3.75 16.94
N TRP A 233 -21.73 4.41 17.03
CA TRP A 233 -20.46 3.83 16.58
C TRP A 233 -20.16 2.55 17.35
N LYS A 234 -20.00 1.43 16.64
CA LYS A 234 -19.57 0.18 17.29
C LYS A 234 -18.13 0.32 17.75
N THR A 235 -17.94 0.27 19.07
CA THR A 235 -16.62 0.31 19.69
C THR A 235 -15.82 -0.95 19.33
N GLY A 236 -14.55 -0.76 18.94
CA GLY A 236 -13.60 -1.86 18.68
C GLY A 236 -13.61 -2.43 17.26
N ARG A 237 -14.30 -1.81 16.29
CA ARG A 237 -14.17 -2.12 14.86
C ARG A 237 -13.92 -0.83 14.09
N GLY A 238 -12.96 -0.85 13.16
CA GLY A 238 -12.76 0.27 12.22
C GLY A 238 -13.96 0.40 11.26
N GLY A 239 -14.31 1.62 10.89
CA GLY A 239 -15.46 1.95 10.04
C GLY A 239 -16.52 2.80 10.74
N GLY A 240 -17.49 3.29 9.96
CA GLY A 240 -18.58 4.14 10.44
C GLY A 240 -19.61 3.47 11.37
N PRO A 241 -20.76 4.15 11.63
CA PRO A 241 -21.74 3.70 12.62
C PRO A 241 -22.45 2.40 12.25
#